data_AF-A0A973IQQ4-F1
#
_entry.id   AF-A0A973IQQ4-F1
#
_cell.length_a   1.000
_cell.length_b   1.000
_cell.length_c   1.000
_cell.angle_alpha   90.00
_cell.angle_beta   90.00
_cell.angle_gamma   90.00
#
_symmetry.space_group_name_H-M   'P 1'
#
loop_
_entity.id
_entity.type
_entity.pdbx_description
1 polymer ?
#
loop_
_entity_poly.entity_id
_entity_poly.type
_entity_poly.pdbx_seq_one_letter_code
_entity_poly.pdbx_strand_id
1 'polypeptide(L)'
;MAVDIEHVAGQIQRNCDISDANYAGLFSLCGLLLRLRDLFKWAYGLPPWEEPEPSTLMEWIDHRESHWENLYQEEYQRISIGGESFDPFDVNAINRRLKPQKLVYGAGYALGMKPSFFLAESRESHSVGELTVDSVGRELARDIFVTPAMRQGSRIFARHSVMLFFMWDQVLEMRPSVRDALVYAFAQYHVDAEALRRNPATLGHELAAISSAELRTWVYHEVGEVRETGFDGEVWQEIVSTYANSPVEIFARVVKDLLADTHPEGLLGHIIRHRLRSSLGFYISFMRPFMRSIFPEILDAFRAFREKDDWTLVEEARGYGHLKAHHHAQSLVDIHEDLRHDGADQARERIVSELIEPLGVLGSLKNLDDFDEED
;
A
#
# COMPACT_ATOMS: atom_id res chain seq x y z
N MET A 1 36.95 0.40 0.78
CA MET A 1 36.65 0.39 2.24
C MET A 1 35.39 -0.42 2.44
N ALA A 2 35.30 -1.20 3.52
CA ALA A 2 34.05 -1.90 3.85
C ALA A 2 32.95 -0.87 4.11
N VAL A 3 31.74 -1.13 3.62
CA VAL A 3 30.59 -0.27 3.90
C VAL A 3 30.15 -0.54 5.33
N ASP A 4 30.09 0.50 6.16
CA ASP A 4 29.50 0.42 7.50
C ASP A 4 27.97 0.42 7.38
N ILE A 5 27.37 -0.76 7.50
CA ILE A 5 25.93 -0.96 7.28
C ILE A 5 25.11 -0.29 8.37
N GLU A 6 25.57 -0.31 9.64
CA GLU A 6 24.85 0.33 10.75
C GLU A 6 24.83 1.85 10.57
N HIS A 7 25.96 2.43 10.15
CA HIS A 7 26.02 3.85 9.86
C HIS A 7 25.13 4.24 8.68
N VAL A 8 25.06 3.43 7.62
CA VAL A 8 24.16 3.69 6.48
C VAL A 8 22.69 3.55 6.89
N ALA A 9 22.35 2.51 7.66
CA ALA A 9 20.99 2.32 8.18
C ALA A 9 20.55 3.49 9.06
N GLY A 10 21.43 3.98 9.95
CA GLY A 10 21.13 5.13 10.82
C GLY A 10 20.91 6.44 10.04
N GLN A 11 21.69 6.69 8.98
CA GLN A 11 21.47 7.85 8.11
C GLN A 11 20.13 7.77 7.38
N ILE A 12 19.76 6.59 6.88
CA ILE A 12 18.49 6.39 6.18
C ILE A 12 17.32 6.49 7.16
N GLN A 13 17.41 5.86 8.34
CA GLN A 13 16.39 5.96 9.38
C GLN A 13 16.21 7.40 9.84
N ARG A 14 17.27 8.22 9.89
CA ARG A 14 17.12 9.65 10.17
C ARG A 14 16.27 10.36 9.13
N ASN A 15 16.45 10.07 7.83
CA ASN A 15 15.58 10.63 6.79
C ASN A 15 14.14 10.09 6.88
N CYS A 16 13.96 8.84 7.31
CA CYS A 16 12.64 8.29 7.64
C CYS A 16 11.98 9.10 8.76
N ASP A 17 12.71 9.30 9.87
CA ASP A 17 12.20 10.03 11.03
C ASP A 17 11.90 11.51 10.70
N ILE A 18 12.71 12.17 9.87
CA ILE A 18 12.43 13.53 9.38
C ILE A 18 11.14 13.54 8.56
N SER A 19 10.95 12.57 7.67
CA SER A 19 9.72 12.48 6.90
C SER A 19 8.51 12.23 7.80
N ASP A 20 8.61 11.29 8.73
CA ASP A 20 7.51 11.00 9.65
C ASP A 20 7.17 12.22 10.53
N ALA A 21 8.17 12.94 11.04
CA ALA A 21 7.96 14.17 11.82
C ALA A 21 7.18 15.25 11.04
N ASN A 22 7.41 15.39 9.73
CA ASN A 22 6.76 16.40 8.92
C ASN A 22 5.37 15.98 8.38
N TYR A 23 5.08 14.68 8.35
CA TYR A 23 3.90 14.15 7.67
C TYR A 23 3.01 13.24 8.53
N ALA A 24 3.36 12.98 9.80
CA ALA A 24 2.53 12.20 10.72
C ALA A 24 1.13 12.79 10.92
N GLY A 25 0.99 14.13 10.76
CA GLY A 25 -0.31 14.81 10.81
C GLY A 25 -1.25 14.51 9.63
N LEU A 26 -0.80 13.75 8.63
CA LEU A 26 -1.68 13.21 7.58
C LEU A 26 -2.58 12.10 8.10
N PHE A 27 -2.20 11.42 9.20
CA PHE A 27 -2.97 10.31 9.75
C PHE A 27 -3.94 10.80 10.83
N SER A 28 -5.11 10.17 10.91
CA SER A 28 -5.97 10.21 12.08
C SER A 28 -5.22 9.78 13.35
N LEU A 29 -5.71 10.18 14.52
CA LEU A 29 -5.08 9.82 15.79
C LEU A 29 -5.03 8.29 16.00
N CYS A 30 -6.13 7.60 15.66
CA CYS A 30 -6.21 6.14 15.73
C CYS A 30 -5.26 5.48 14.73
N GLY A 31 -5.25 5.95 13.47
CA GLY A 31 -4.37 5.46 12.42
C GLY A 31 -2.90 5.64 12.77
N LEU A 32 -2.51 6.81 13.30
CA LEU A 32 -1.15 7.07 13.76
C LEU A 32 -0.74 6.11 14.88
N LEU A 33 -1.62 5.89 15.86
CA LEU A 33 -1.33 5.00 16.99
C LEU A 33 -1.10 3.55 16.55
N LEU A 34 -1.92 3.03 15.62
CA LEU A 34 -1.75 1.68 15.06
C LEU A 34 -0.42 1.55 14.33
N ARG A 35 -0.04 2.55 13.53
CA ARG A 35 1.22 2.53 12.80
C ARG A 35 2.44 2.69 13.72
N LEU A 36 2.34 3.49 14.78
CA LEU A 36 3.37 3.59 15.82
C LEU A 36 3.56 2.26 16.55
N ARG A 37 2.48 1.56 16.88
CA ARG A 37 2.51 0.21 17.45
C ARG A 37 3.24 -0.77 16.53
N ASP A 38 3.00 -0.71 15.23
CA ASP A 38 3.65 -1.61 14.28
C ASP A 38 5.12 -1.23 14.01
N LEU A 39 5.42 0.07 14.02
CA LEU A 39 6.80 0.58 13.98
C LEU A 39 7.59 0.14 15.22
N PHE A 40 6.96 0.14 16.41
CA PHE A 40 7.54 -0.44 17.62
C PHE A 40 7.85 -1.93 17.40
N LYS A 41 6.85 -2.72 16.98
CA LYS A 41 7.04 -4.17 16.76
C LYS A 41 8.19 -4.45 15.79
N TRP A 42 8.27 -3.70 14.69
CA TRP A 42 9.39 -3.79 13.77
C TRP A 42 10.73 -3.42 14.43
N ALA A 43 10.81 -2.30 15.14
CA ALA A 43 12.05 -1.82 15.76
C ALA A 43 12.63 -2.80 16.79
N TYR A 44 11.76 -3.54 17.48
CA TYR A 44 12.13 -4.55 18.47
C TYR A 44 12.18 -5.99 17.91
N GLY A 45 11.90 -6.18 16.61
CA GLY A 45 11.92 -7.49 15.97
C GLY A 45 10.80 -8.43 16.43
N LEU A 46 9.69 -7.88 16.90
CA LEU A 46 8.51 -8.63 17.32
C LEU A 46 7.68 -9.06 16.10
N PRO A 47 7.05 -10.25 16.13
CA PRO A 47 6.08 -10.62 15.12
C PRO A 47 4.80 -9.77 15.24
N PRO A 48 3.99 -9.67 14.18
CA PRO A 48 2.80 -8.79 14.17
C PRO A 48 1.79 -9.07 15.29
N TRP A 49 1.67 -10.34 15.70
CA TRP A 49 0.72 -10.82 16.70
C TRP A 49 1.21 -10.75 18.15
N GLU A 50 2.45 -10.30 18.36
CA GLU A 50 2.96 -10.06 19.70
C GLU A 50 2.72 -8.60 20.07
N GLU A 51 1.82 -8.38 21.03
CA GLU A 51 1.49 -7.04 21.51
C GLU A 51 2.43 -6.62 22.65
N PRO A 52 3.02 -5.41 22.61
CA PRO A 52 3.82 -4.90 23.70
C PRO A 52 2.96 -4.58 24.93
N GLU A 53 3.58 -4.56 26.11
CA GLU A 53 2.94 -4.04 27.32
C GLU A 53 2.53 -2.58 27.11
N PRO A 54 1.27 -2.18 27.42
CA PRO A 54 0.76 -0.85 27.08
C PRO A 54 1.61 0.30 27.62
N SER A 55 2.13 0.19 28.84
CA SER A 55 2.98 1.24 29.43
C SER A 55 4.31 1.38 28.69
N THR A 56 4.89 0.27 28.23
CA THR A 56 6.15 0.27 27.47
C THR A 56 5.94 0.87 26.09
N LEU A 57 4.82 0.55 25.44
CA LEU A 57 4.47 1.16 24.16
C LEU A 57 4.26 2.67 24.30
N MET A 58 3.50 3.12 25.30
CA MET A 58 3.25 4.54 25.52
C MET A 58 4.54 5.32 25.82
N GLU A 59 5.41 4.80 26.67
CA GLU A 59 6.72 5.42 26.94
C GLU A 59 7.58 5.53 25.67
N TRP A 60 7.56 4.50 24.82
CA TRP A 60 8.27 4.55 23.54
C TRP A 60 7.65 5.57 22.56
N ILE A 61 6.33 5.68 22.52
CA ILE A 61 5.63 6.68 21.69
C ILE A 61 6.02 8.08 22.15
N ASP A 62 5.97 8.36 23.45
CA ASP A 62 6.36 9.66 24.01
C ASP A 62 7.80 10.04 23.61
N HIS A 63 8.73 9.08 23.68
CA HIS A 63 10.11 9.28 23.22
C HIS A 63 10.22 9.51 21.71
N ARG A 64 9.42 8.80 20.91
CA ARG A 64 9.40 8.96 19.44
C ARG A 64 8.87 10.33 19.04
N GLU A 65 7.77 10.77 19.62
CA GLU A 65 7.18 12.09 19.37
C GLU A 65 8.14 13.20 19.80
N SER A 66 8.74 13.09 20.98
CA SER A 66 9.78 14.05 21.43
C SER A 66 10.97 14.12 20.47
N HIS A 67 11.38 12.98 19.89
CA HIS A 67 12.44 12.96 18.88
C HIS A 67 11.99 13.62 17.58
N TRP A 68 10.76 13.39 17.13
CA TRP A 68 10.19 14.04 15.94
C TRP A 68 10.04 15.55 16.09
N GLU A 69 9.70 16.06 17.27
CA GLU A 69 9.69 17.51 17.54
C GLU A 69 11.05 18.17 17.24
N ASN A 70 12.15 17.45 17.50
CA ASN A 70 13.51 17.92 17.22
C ASN A 70 13.91 17.79 15.74
N LEU A 71 13.13 17.07 14.92
CA LEU A 71 13.37 16.85 13.49
C LEU A 71 12.38 17.60 12.59
N TYR A 72 11.33 18.18 13.17
CA TYR A 72 10.32 18.91 12.44
C TYR A 72 10.97 20.05 11.65
N GLN A 73 10.64 20.14 10.35
CA GLN A 73 11.21 21.10 9.38
C GLN A 73 12.72 20.97 9.12
N GLU A 74 13.39 19.93 9.60
CA GLU A 74 14.76 19.62 9.17
C GLU A 74 14.81 19.19 7.69
N GLU A 75 15.91 19.48 7.01
CA GLU A 75 16.15 19.03 5.64
C GLU A 75 16.61 17.57 5.58
N TYR A 76 16.20 16.86 4.53
CA TYR A 76 16.70 15.51 4.28
C TYR A 76 18.21 15.50 4.08
N GLN A 77 18.87 14.57 4.77
CA GLN A 77 20.32 14.51 4.80
C GLN A 77 20.86 13.62 3.67
N ARG A 78 22.04 14.00 3.19
CA ARG A 78 22.79 13.20 2.22
C ARG A 78 23.25 11.87 2.85
N ILE A 79 23.27 10.81 2.06
CA ILE A 79 23.66 9.47 2.53
C ILE A 79 25.12 9.22 2.19
N SER A 80 25.95 8.94 3.18
CA SER A 80 27.38 8.68 3.03
C SER A 80 27.67 7.18 2.98
N ILE A 81 28.25 6.70 1.87
CA ILE A 81 28.56 5.28 1.65
C ILE A 81 30.00 5.14 1.15
N GLY A 82 30.87 4.57 1.98
CA GLY A 82 32.27 4.32 1.61
C GLY A 82 33.08 5.60 1.31
N GLY A 83 32.75 6.72 1.95
CA GLY A 83 33.42 8.01 1.79
C GLY A 83 32.83 8.92 0.70
N GLU A 84 31.81 8.46 -0.04
CA GLU A 84 31.08 9.28 -1.01
C GLU A 84 29.71 9.67 -0.46
N SER A 85 29.22 10.85 -0.86
CA SER A 85 27.97 11.44 -0.37
C SER A 85 26.95 11.52 -1.50
N PHE A 86 25.77 10.92 -1.29
CA PHE A 86 24.70 10.81 -2.27
C PHE A 86 23.50 11.66 -1.88
N ASP A 87 22.77 12.17 -2.87
CA ASP A 87 21.44 12.72 -2.65
C ASP A 87 20.50 11.57 -2.21
N PRO A 88 19.64 11.76 -1.19
CA PRO A 88 18.77 10.69 -0.72
C PRO A 88 17.80 10.18 -1.79
N PHE A 89 17.47 10.97 -2.81
CA PHE A 89 16.62 10.52 -3.91
C PHE A 89 17.40 9.91 -5.09
N ASP A 90 18.74 9.91 -5.07
CA ASP A 90 19.56 9.19 -6.06
C ASP A 90 19.65 7.69 -5.74
N VAL A 91 18.48 7.04 -5.81
CA VAL A 91 18.30 5.62 -5.52
C VAL A 91 19.20 4.73 -6.38
N ASN A 92 19.42 5.12 -7.64
CA ASN A 92 20.28 4.36 -8.54
C ASN A 92 21.74 4.40 -8.11
N ALA A 93 22.27 5.56 -7.72
CA ALA A 93 23.65 5.67 -7.24
C ALA A 93 23.86 4.94 -5.91
N ILE A 94 22.93 5.10 -4.98
CA ILE A 94 22.97 4.43 -3.68
C ILE A 94 22.94 2.90 -3.87
N ASN A 95 22.00 2.37 -4.66
CA ASN A 95 21.90 0.93 -4.89
C ASN A 95 23.11 0.33 -5.60
N ARG A 96 23.81 1.08 -6.47
CA ARG A 96 25.09 0.62 -7.05
C ARG A 96 26.15 0.31 -5.97
N ARG A 97 26.13 1.06 -4.85
CA ARG A 97 27.04 0.84 -3.72
C ARG A 97 26.58 -0.25 -2.76
N LEU A 98 25.27 -0.42 -2.61
CA LEU A 98 24.67 -1.36 -1.66
C LEU A 98 24.51 -2.78 -2.22
N LYS A 99 24.36 -2.95 -3.54
CA LYS A 99 24.20 -4.26 -4.18
C LYS A 99 25.30 -5.27 -3.82
N PRO A 100 26.60 -4.91 -3.78
CA PRO A 100 27.67 -5.84 -3.34
C PRO A 100 27.53 -6.30 -1.88
N GLN A 101 26.82 -5.54 -1.04
CA GLN A 101 26.54 -5.87 0.36
C GLN A 101 25.24 -6.66 0.53
N LYS A 102 24.58 -7.06 -0.58
CA LYS A 102 23.24 -7.67 -0.59
C LYS A 102 22.19 -6.80 0.11
N LEU A 103 22.28 -5.49 -0.08
CA LEU A 103 21.32 -4.52 0.42
C LEU A 103 20.62 -3.82 -0.75
N VAL A 104 19.39 -3.39 -0.49
CA VAL A 104 18.58 -2.59 -1.39
C VAL A 104 18.02 -1.38 -0.65
N TYR A 105 18.05 -0.25 -1.33
CA TYR A 105 17.53 1.03 -0.86
C TYR A 105 16.39 1.46 -1.77
N GLY A 106 15.31 1.99 -1.18
CA GLY A 106 14.26 2.66 -1.93
C GLY A 106 14.00 4.05 -1.37
N ALA A 107 13.66 4.97 -2.26
CA ALA A 107 13.23 6.32 -1.91
C ALA A 107 12.20 6.82 -2.92
N GLY A 108 11.16 7.52 -2.48
CA GLY A 108 10.11 8.02 -3.37
C GLY A 108 9.13 8.93 -2.65
N TYR A 109 7.94 9.10 -3.24
CA TYR A 109 6.84 9.85 -2.66
C TYR A 109 5.64 8.94 -2.52
N ALA A 110 5.07 8.89 -1.33
CA ALA A 110 3.93 8.07 -0.94
C ALA A 110 2.63 8.91 -0.90
N LEU A 111 1.61 8.44 -0.17
CA LEU A 111 0.36 9.16 0.07
C LEU A 111 0.63 10.61 0.53
N GLY A 112 -0.16 11.56 0.04
CA GLY A 112 -0.01 12.99 0.37
C GLY A 112 1.33 13.61 -0.07
N MET A 113 2.03 12.99 -1.03
CA MET A 113 3.39 13.37 -1.45
C MET A 113 4.40 13.32 -0.30
N LYS A 114 4.16 12.49 0.72
CA LYS A 114 5.13 12.23 1.80
C LYS A 114 6.37 11.55 1.23
N PRO A 115 7.58 12.11 1.39
CA PRO A 115 8.81 11.40 1.01
C PRO A 115 8.97 10.11 1.81
N SER A 116 9.35 9.01 1.18
CA SER A 116 9.50 7.73 1.86
C SER A 116 10.87 7.14 1.58
N PHE A 117 11.47 6.49 2.58
CA PHE A 117 12.78 5.86 2.50
C PHE A 117 12.78 4.49 3.20
N PHE A 118 13.55 3.55 2.68
CA PHE A 118 13.84 2.31 3.41
C PHE A 118 15.19 1.71 3.00
N LEU A 119 15.79 0.95 3.92
CA LEU A 119 16.95 0.11 3.65
C LEU A 119 16.63 -1.32 4.06
N ALA A 120 17.00 -2.29 3.25
CA ALA A 120 16.74 -3.69 3.58
C ALA A 120 17.72 -4.66 2.95
N GLU A 121 17.73 -5.88 3.48
CA GLU A 121 18.40 -7.02 2.88
C GLU A 121 17.74 -7.37 1.53
N SER A 122 18.55 -7.47 0.47
CA SER A 122 18.13 -7.89 -0.85
C SER A 122 18.07 -9.41 -0.91
N ARG A 123 16.94 -9.95 -1.38
CA ARG A 123 16.74 -11.40 -1.60
C ARG A 123 16.86 -11.74 -3.08
N GLU A 124 15.82 -12.31 -3.65
CA GLU A 124 15.74 -12.69 -5.05
C GLU A 124 15.18 -11.54 -5.90
N SER A 125 15.73 -11.37 -7.09
CA SER A 125 15.17 -10.47 -8.10
C SER A 125 14.70 -11.29 -9.30
N HIS A 126 13.54 -10.95 -9.84
CA HIS A 126 13.05 -11.56 -11.08
C HIS A 126 12.44 -10.49 -11.98
N SER A 127 12.26 -10.81 -13.26
CA SER A 127 11.67 -9.89 -14.23
C SER A 127 10.21 -10.25 -14.52
N VAL A 128 9.37 -9.24 -14.62
CA VAL A 128 7.98 -9.32 -15.09
C VAL A 128 7.82 -8.33 -16.24
N GLY A 129 7.91 -8.83 -17.47
CA GLY A 129 8.02 -7.97 -18.65
C GLY A 129 9.29 -7.10 -18.59
N GLU A 130 9.11 -5.78 -18.65
CA GLU A 130 10.20 -4.80 -18.55
C GLU A 130 10.50 -4.38 -17.10
N LEU A 131 9.70 -4.86 -16.15
CA LEU A 131 9.83 -4.53 -14.73
C LEU A 131 10.75 -5.54 -14.03
N THR A 132 11.53 -5.04 -13.07
CA THR A 132 12.34 -5.87 -12.16
C THR A 132 11.70 -5.86 -10.79
N VAL A 133 11.33 -7.03 -10.29
CA VAL A 133 10.75 -7.21 -8.96
C VAL A 133 11.86 -7.67 -8.03
N ASP A 134 12.22 -6.81 -7.07
CA ASP A 134 13.20 -7.07 -6.03
C ASP A 134 12.46 -7.53 -4.76
N SER A 135 12.64 -8.80 -4.36
CA SER A 135 12.16 -9.30 -3.07
C SER A 135 13.03 -8.71 -1.96
N VAL A 136 12.35 -8.12 -0.99
CA VAL A 136 12.95 -7.42 0.14
C VAL A 136 12.85 -8.28 1.40
N GLY A 137 13.99 -8.50 2.05
CA GLY A 137 14.14 -9.26 3.27
C GLY A 137 13.94 -8.42 4.52
N ARG A 138 14.83 -8.58 5.51
CA ARG A 138 14.75 -7.80 6.75
C ARG A 138 15.06 -6.33 6.46
N GLU A 139 14.18 -5.45 6.92
CA GLU A 139 14.34 -4.01 6.83
C GLU A 139 15.22 -3.51 7.98
N LEU A 140 16.23 -2.73 7.63
CA LEU A 140 17.19 -2.11 8.55
C LEU A 140 16.84 -0.65 8.86
N ALA A 141 16.06 -0.02 7.99
CA ALA A 141 15.47 1.30 8.19
C ALA A 141 14.14 1.37 7.44
N ARG A 142 13.13 2.00 8.03
CA ARG A 142 11.82 2.23 7.42
C ARG A 142 11.09 3.41 8.04
N ASP A 143 10.15 3.94 7.27
CA ASP A 143 9.16 4.90 7.75
C ASP A 143 8.01 4.22 8.50
N ILE A 144 7.20 5.06 9.16
CA ILE A 144 5.90 4.67 9.73
C ILE A 144 4.88 4.25 8.66
N PHE A 145 4.94 4.88 7.48
CA PHE A 145 4.10 4.55 6.34
C PHE A 145 4.78 3.54 5.44
N VAL A 146 4.14 2.40 5.18
CA VAL A 146 4.72 1.33 4.37
C VAL A 146 3.66 0.65 3.53
N THR A 147 4.04 0.18 2.35
CA THR A 147 3.18 -0.65 1.50
C THR A 147 3.85 -1.99 1.20
N PRO A 148 3.10 -3.09 1.03
CA PRO A 148 3.67 -4.41 0.72
C PRO A 148 4.41 -4.46 -0.62
N ALA A 149 3.88 -3.78 -1.64
CA ALA A 149 4.52 -3.59 -2.93
C ALA A 149 4.63 -2.08 -3.21
N MET A 150 5.70 -1.69 -3.89
CA MET A 150 5.89 -0.30 -4.32
C MET A 150 6.76 -0.25 -5.56
N ARG A 151 6.29 0.44 -6.59
CA ARG A 151 7.08 0.69 -7.80
C ARG A 151 7.89 1.97 -7.73
N GLN A 152 9.11 1.89 -8.24
CA GLN A 152 9.98 3.00 -8.53
C GLN A 152 10.58 2.86 -9.94
N GLY A 153 10.09 3.66 -10.88
CA GLY A 153 10.48 3.54 -12.28
C GLY A 153 10.14 2.15 -12.82
N SER A 154 11.16 1.41 -13.28
CA SER A 154 11.04 0.04 -13.78
C SER A 154 11.29 -1.03 -12.70
N ARG A 155 11.36 -0.66 -11.42
CA ARG A 155 11.59 -1.57 -10.31
C ARG A 155 10.36 -1.65 -9.41
N ILE A 156 10.07 -2.83 -8.87
CA ILE A 156 9.05 -3.05 -7.85
C ILE A 156 9.73 -3.67 -6.64
N PHE A 157 9.50 -3.12 -5.46
CA PHE A 157 9.99 -3.68 -4.21
C PHE A 157 8.87 -4.49 -3.55
N ALA A 158 9.08 -5.79 -3.37
CA ALA A 158 8.15 -6.69 -2.70
C ALA A 158 8.60 -6.93 -1.26
N ARG A 159 7.93 -6.28 -0.30
CA ARG A 159 8.33 -6.16 1.11
C ARG A 159 7.63 -7.21 1.98
N HIS A 160 8.34 -8.31 2.25
CA HIS A 160 7.78 -9.48 2.96
C HIS A 160 7.32 -9.17 4.39
N SER A 161 8.07 -8.37 5.15
CA SER A 161 7.69 -7.96 6.50
C SER A 161 6.39 -7.15 6.47
N VAL A 162 6.28 -6.22 5.53
CA VAL A 162 5.12 -5.35 5.39
C VAL A 162 3.87 -6.15 5.01
N MET A 163 3.97 -7.06 4.04
CA MET A 163 2.86 -7.95 3.70
C MET A 163 2.40 -8.80 4.89
N LEU A 164 3.33 -9.29 5.71
CA LEU A 164 3.01 -10.08 6.90
C LEU A 164 2.24 -9.28 7.94
N PHE A 165 2.65 -8.04 8.21
CA PHE A 165 1.92 -7.14 9.10
C PHE A 165 0.52 -6.85 8.54
N PHE A 166 0.45 -6.45 7.27
CA PHE A 166 -0.80 -6.18 6.58
C PHE A 166 -1.78 -7.36 6.64
N MET A 167 -1.34 -8.58 6.33
CA MET A 167 -2.22 -9.75 6.41
C MET A 167 -2.64 -10.08 7.84
N TRP A 168 -1.78 -9.83 8.84
CA TRP A 168 -2.14 -10.00 10.23
C TRP A 168 -3.25 -9.04 10.65
N ASP A 169 -3.20 -7.77 10.24
CA ASP A 169 -4.24 -6.80 10.56
C ASP A 169 -5.61 -7.24 10.01
N GLN A 170 -5.63 -7.78 8.78
CA GLN A 170 -6.86 -8.34 8.20
C GLN A 170 -7.40 -9.54 8.98
N VAL A 171 -6.52 -10.39 9.52
CA VAL A 171 -6.89 -11.52 10.39
C VAL A 171 -7.38 -11.03 11.75
N LEU A 172 -6.72 -10.03 12.34
CA LEU A 172 -7.03 -9.49 13.65
C LEU A 172 -8.40 -8.81 13.64
N GLU A 173 -8.61 -7.90 12.70
CA GLU A 173 -9.83 -7.13 12.52
C GLU A 173 -10.98 -8.03 12.07
N MET A 174 -10.74 -8.91 11.08
CA MET A 174 -11.71 -9.86 10.54
C MET A 174 -13.09 -9.21 10.30
N ARG A 175 -13.08 -8.10 9.55
CA ARG A 175 -14.26 -7.27 9.28
C ARG A 175 -15.47 -8.10 8.88
N PRO A 176 -16.64 -7.94 9.54
CA PRO A 176 -17.83 -8.73 9.23
C PRO A 176 -18.28 -8.65 7.77
N SER A 177 -18.07 -7.50 7.11
CA SER A 177 -18.44 -7.26 5.71
C SER A 177 -17.67 -8.10 4.69
N VAL A 178 -16.47 -8.57 5.04
CA VAL A 178 -15.57 -9.30 4.13
C VAL A 178 -15.01 -10.60 4.73
N ARG A 179 -15.41 -10.95 5.95
CA ARG A 179 -14.99 -12.16 6.68
C ARG A 179 -15.16 -13.44 5.86
N ASP A 180 -16.26 -13.55 5.15
CA ASP A 180 -16.58 -14.69 4.30
C ASP A 180 -15.52 -14.92 3.20
N ALA A 181 -15.01 -13.83 2.62
CA ALA A 181 -13.96 -13.90 1.62
C ALA A 181 -12.60 -14.23 2.26
N LEU A 182 -12.34 -13.72 3.46
CA LEU A 182 -11.09 -13.95 4.19
C LEU A 182 -10.98 -15.42 4.59
N VAL A 183 -12.05 -15.97 5.17
CA VAL A 183 -12.14 -17.39 5.54
C VAL A 183 -11.99 -18.27 4.29
N TYR A 184 -12.65 -17.90 3.19
CA TYR A 184 -12.50 -18.63 1.92
C TYR A 184 -11.05 -18.63 1.44
N ALA A 185 -10.35 -17.50 1.51
CA ALA A 185 -8.96 -17.35 1.07
C ALA A 185 -8.01 -18.24 1.88
N PHE A 186 -8.08 -18.18 3.22
CA PHE A 186 -7.26 -19.01 4.11
C PHE A 186 -7.57 -20.51 3.98
N ALA A 187 -8.83 -20.88 3.73
CA ALA A 187 -9.21 -22.28 3.52
C ALA A 187 -8.52 -22.91 2.29
N GLN A 188 -8.16 -22.11 1.27
CA GLN A 188 -7.37 -22.60 0.12
C GLN A 188 -5.95 -23.00 0.50
N TYR A 189 -5.42 -22.48 1.61
CA TYR A 189 -4.16 -22.88 2.22
C TYR A 189 -4.32 -23.94 3.31
N HIS A 190 -5.53 -24.47 3.50
CA HIS A 190 -5.86 -25.39 4.59
C HIS A 190 -5.64 -24.79 5.99
N VAL A 191 -5.73 -23.46 6.11
CA VAL A 191 -5.62 -22.73 7.37
C VAL A 191 -7.00 -22.22 7.79
N ASP A 192 -7.36 -22.42 9.05
CA ASP A 192 -8.55 -21.81 9.65
C ASP A 192 -8.19 -20.41 10.18
N ALA A 193 -8.79 -19.37 9.60
CA ALA A 193 -8.51 -17.98 9.95
C ALA A 193 -8.87 -17.64 11.40
N GLU A 194 -9.91 -18.25 11.98
CA GLU A 194 -10.27 -18.03 13.38
C GLU A 194 -9.35 -18.77 14.35
N ALA A 195 -8.89 -19.96 13.97
CA ALA A 195 -7.88 -20.69 14.73
C ALA A 195 -6.56 -19.90 14.73
N LEU A 196 -6.15 -19.37 13.56
CA LEU A 196 -4.99 -18.49 13.41
C LEU A 196 -5.12 -17.26 14.29
N ARG A 197 -6.25 -16.53 14.23
CA ARG A 197 -6.50 -15.35 15.06
C ARG A 197 -6.42 -15.62 16.56
N ARG A 198 -6.89 -16.79 17.01
CA ARG A 198 -6.89 -17.18 18.44
C ARG A 198 -5.55 -17.75 18.91
N ASN A 199 -4.75 -18.32 18.02
CA ASN A 199 -3.50 -19.02 18.36
C ASN A 199 -2.32 -18.58 17.48
N PRO A 200 -2.05 -17.26 17.36
CA PRO A 200 -1.07 -16.78 16.39
C PRO A 200 0.37 -17.14 16.78
N ALA A 201 0.67 -17.34 18.07
CA ALA A 201 1.97 -17.84 18.51
C ALA A 201 2.31 -19.23 17.92
N THR A 202 1.30 -20.07 17.69
CA THR A 202 1.47 -21.41 17.12
C THR A 202 1.36 -21.39 15.60
N LEU A 203 0.39 -20.63 15.06
CA LEU A 203 0.02 -20.66 13.64
C LEU A 203 0.62 -19.51 12.82
N GLY A 204 1.31 -18.55 13.43
CA GLY A 204 1.84 -17.37 12.75
C GLY A 204 2.89 -17.68 11.68
N HIS A 205 3.58 -18.82 11.76
CA HIS A 205 4.48 -19.27 10.70
C HIS A 205 3.73 -19.63 9.40
N GLU A 206 2.50 -20.14 9.50
CA GLU A 206 1.64 -20.36 8.34
C GLU A 206 1.26 -19.03 7.70
N LEU A 207 0.93 -18.03 8.51
CA LEU A 207 0.64 -16.68 8.01
C LEU A 207 1.85 -16.09 7.27
N ALA A 208 3.07 -16.28 7.77
CA ALA A 208 4.28 -15.81 7.09
C ALA A 208 4.49 -16.48 5.72
N ALA A 209 4.19 -17.78 5.61
CA ALA A 209 4.24 -18.51 4.35
C ALA A 209 3.18 -18.02 3.35
N ILE A 210 1.93 -17.87 3.82
CA ILE A 210 0.80 -17.35 3.03
C ILE A 210 1.10 -15.92 2.54
N SER A 211 1.57 -15.04 3.44
CA SER A 211 1.93 -13.66 3.11
C SER A 211 3.00 -13.60 2.03
N SER A 212 4.00 -14.47 2.12
CA SER A 212 5.06 -14.54 1.10
C SER A 212 4.54 -15.05 -0.25
N ALA A 213 3.56 -15.95 -0.26
CA ALA A 213 2.93 -16.44 -1.48
C ALA A 213 2.03 -15.37 -2.12
N GLU A 214 1.15 -14.74 -1.34
CA GLU A 214 0.24 -13.70 -1.84
C GLU A 214 0.99 -12.43 -2.27
N LEU A 215 2.11 -12.08 -1.63
CA LEU A 215 2.94 -10.95 -2.07
C LEU A 215 3.38 -11.08 -3.55
N ARG A 216 3.67 -12.29 -4.02
CA ARG A 216 4.05 -12.53 -5.42
C ARG A 216 2.91 -12.22 -6.39
N THR A 217 1.67 -12.41 -5.95
CA THR A 217 0.47 -12.04 -6.70
C THR A 217 0.23 -10.53 -6.61
N TRP A 218 0.44 -9.91 -5.44
CA TRP A 218 0.13 -8.49 -5.19
C TRP A 218 1.06 -7.54 -5.96
N VAL A 219 2.25 -8.00 -6.32
CA VAL A 219 3.14 -7.30 -7.27
C VAL A 219 2.44 -6.97 -8.60
N TYR A 220 1.40 -7.71 -9.01
CA TYR A 220 0.66 -7.43 -10.23
C TYR A 220 -0.26 -6.19 -10.15
N HIS A 221 -0.49 -5.63 -8.96
CA HIS A 221 -1.07 -4.30 -8.82
C HIS A 221 -0.15 -3.25 -9.49
N GLU A 222 1.12 -3.23 -9.10
CA GLU A 222 2.15 -2.35 -9.66
C GLU A 222 2.39 -2.60 -11.17
N VAL A 223 2.26 -3.86 -11.61
CA VAL A 223 2.32 -4.19 -13.05
C VAL A 223 1.13 -3.58 -13.79
N GLY A 224 -0.07 -3.65 -13.19
CA GLY A 224 -1.29 -3.01 -13.69
C GLY A 224 -1.14 -1.51 -13.81
N GLU A 225 -0.58 -0.84 -12.79
CA GLU A 225 -0.35 0.62 -12.81
C GLU A 225 0.58 1.09 -13.94
N VAL A 226 1.53 0.26 -14.37
CA VAL A 226 2.42 0.60 -15.49
C VAL A 226 1.70 0.49 -16.84
N ARG A 227 0.67 -0.34 -16.90
CA ARG A 227 -0.06 -0.67 -18.13
C ARG A 227 -1.32 0.15 -18.32
N GLU A 228 -1.90 0.65 -17.25
CA GLU A 228 -3.10 1.48 -17.32
C GLU A 228 -2.81 2.80 -18.05
N THR A 229 -3.80 3.25 -18.81
CA THR A 229 -3.77 4.49 -19.59
C THR A 229 -5.03 5.31 -19.32
N GLY A 230 -5.62 5.16 -18.14
CA GLY A 230 -6.85 5.88 -17.78
C GLY A 230 -6.58 7.34 -17.44
N PHE A 231 -5.34 7.67 -17.07
CA PHE A 231 -4.87 9.04 -16.91
C PHE A 231 -3.66 9.29 -17.80
N ASP A 232 -3.79 10.22 -18.75
CA ASP A 232 -2.71 10.54 -19.69
C ASP A 232 -1.75 11.60 -19.13
N GLY A 233 -0.46 11.40 -19.36
CA GLY A 233 0.58 12.38 -19.01
C GLY A 233 0.69 12.66 -17.52
N GLU A 234 0.61 13.94 -17.14
CA GLU A 234 0.76 14.41 -15.77
C GLU A 234 -0.59 14.76 -15.09
N VAL A 235 -1.72 14.50 -15.76
CA VAL A 235 -3.05 14.95 -15.28
C VAL A 235 -3.43 14.34 -13.94
N TRP A 236 -3.02 13.08 -13.69
CA TRP A 236 -3.30 12.44 -12.41
C TRP A 236 -2.54 13.12 -11.26
N GLN A 237 -1.28 13.49 -11.49
CA GLN A 237 -0.46 14.22 -10.52
C GLN A 237 -1.04 15.63 -10.29
N GLU A 238 -1.51 16.29 -11.35
CA GLU A 238 -2.21 17.58 -11.25
C GLU A 238 -3.47 17.47 -10.39
N ILE A 239 -4.32 16.47 -10.64
CA ILE A 239 -5.55 16.21 -9.86
C ILE A 239 -5.22 15.95 -8.39
N VAL A 240 -4.33 14.99 -8.11
CA VAL A 240 -3.98 14.62 -6.73
C VAL A 240 -3.34 15.79 -5.97
N SER A 241 -2.52 16.61 -6.64
CA SER A 241 -1.92 17.80 -6.01
C SER A 241 -2.94 18.93 -5.81
N THR A 242 -3.83 19.17 -6.77
CA THR A 242 -4.86 20.21 -6.72
C THR A 242 -5.88 19.94 -5.62
N TYR A 243 -6.26 18.68 -5.43
CA TYR A 243 -7.31 18.27 -4.50
C TYR A 243 -6.76 17.53 -3.27
N ALA A 244 -5.50 17.77 -2.91
CA ALA A 244 -4.83 17.11 -1.79
C ALA A 244 -5.66 17.22 -0.49
N ASN A 245 -5.69 16.13 0.28
CA ASN A 245 -6.45 15.98 1.53
C ASN A 245 -7.96 16.21 1.36
N SER A 246 -8.54 15.70 0.27
CA SER A 246 -9.98 15.80 0.00
C SER A 246 -10.59 14.49 -0.52
N PRO A 247 -11.93 14.33 -0.46
CA PRO A 247 -12.60 13.18 -1.07
C PRO A 247 -12.28 12.97 -2.54
N VAL A 248 -11.93 14.03 -3.27
CA VAL A 248 -11.56 13.96 -4.70
C VAL A 248 -10.21 13.29 -4.88
N GLU A 249 -9.22 13.56 -4.03
CA GLU A 249 -7.95 12.82 -4.04
C GLU A 249 -8.19 11.33 -3.79
N ILE A 250 -8.98 10.99 -2.77
CA ILE A 250 -9.29 9.61 -2.42
C ILE A 250 -9.97 8.92 -3.59
N PHE A 251 -10.96 9.56 -4.20
CA PHE A 251 -11.65 9.05 -5.39
C PHE A 251 -10.67 8.82 -6.56
N ALA A 252 -9.80 9.79 -6.86
CA ALA A 252 -8.81 9.68 -7.93
C ALA A 252 -7.86 8.48 -7.73
N ARG A 253 -7.42 8.24 -6.48
CA ARG A 253 -6.58 7.08 -6.12
C ARG A 253 -7.34 5.78 -6.30
N VAL A 254 -8.55 5.65 -5.75
CA VAL A 254 -9.38 4.44 -5.88
C VAL A 254 -9.66 4.11 -7.35
N VAL A 255 -9.94 5.11 -8.19
CA VAL A 255 -10.17 4.91 -9.63
C VAL A 255 -8.89 4.40 -10.31
N LYS A 256 -7.72 4.95 -9.97
CA LYS A 256 -6.44 4.49 -10.48
C LYS A 256 -6.12 3.06 -10.05
N ASP A 257 -6.30 2.73 -8.78
CA ASP A 257 -6.09 1.38 -8.25
C ASP A 257 -7.00 0.37 -8.95
N LEU A 258 -8.27 0.73 -9.16
CA LEU A 258 -9.21 -0.10 -9.92
C LEU A 258 -8.78 -0.29 -11.36
N LEU A 259 -8.32 0.76 -12.05
CA LEU A 259 -7.79 0.64 -13.41
C LEU A 259 -6.60 -0.32 -13.47
N ALA A 260 -5.66 -0.20 -12.53
CA ALA A 260 -4.50 -1.06 -12.40
C ALA A 260 -4.91 -2.51 -12.13
N ASP A 261 -5.70 -2.76 -11.08
CA ASP A 261 -6.10 -4.09 -10.65
C ASP A 261 -6.93 -4.81 -11.71
N THR A 262 -7.85 -4.10 -12.35
CA THR A 262 -8.75 -4.67 -13.34
C THR A 262 -8.12 -4.72 -14.74
N HIS A 263 -6.94 -4.15 -14.97
CA HIS A 263 -6.25 -4.28 -16.25
C HIS A 263 -6.01 -5.79 -16.59
N PRO A 264 -6.07 -6.23 -17.86
CA PRO A 264 -5.82 -7.63 -18.23
C PRO A 264 -4.46 -8.19 -17.79
N GLU A 265 -3.44 -7.35 -17.69
CA GLU A 265 -2.11 -7.67 -17.13
C GLU A 265 -1.94 -7.33 -15.64
N GLY A 266 -2.94 -6.69 -15.02
CA GLY A 266 -2.93 -6.29 -13.62
C GLY A 266 -3.29 -7.40 -12.64
N LEU A 267 -3.53 -7.04 -11.39
CA LEU A 267 -3.76 -7.97 -10.28
C LEU A 267 -4.88 -8.99 -10.55
N LEU A 268 -6.10 -8.51 -10.81
CA LEU A 268 -7.24 -9.39 -11.01
C LEU A 268 -7.10 -10.19 -12.32
N GLY A 269 -6.51 -9.60 -13.36
CA GLY A 269 -6.16 -10.31 -14.59
C GLY A 269 -5.17 -11.46 -14.36
N HIS A 270 -4.16 -11.25 -13.52
CA HIS A 270 -3.22 -12.30 -13.10
C HIS A 270 -3.94 -13.40 -12.30
N ILE A 271 -4.75 -13.03 -11.30
CA ILE A 271 -5.52 -13.96 -10.47
C ILE A 271 -6.37 -14.90 -11.33
N ILE A 272 -7.09 -14.34 -12.32
CA ILE A 272 -7.95 -15.10 -13.23
C ILE A 272 -7.14 -16.02 -14.14
N ARG A 273 -6.09 -15.49 -14.79
CA ARG A 273 -5.24 -16.25 -15.72
C ARG A 273 -4.60 -17.47 -15.06
N HIS A 274 -4.18 -17.31 -13.81
CA HIS A 274 -3.51 -18.35 -13.03
C HIS A 274 -4.47 -19.14 -12.12
N ARG A 275 -5.77 -18.80 -12.14
CA ARG A 275 -6.84 -19.43 -11.35
C ARG A 275 -6.52 -19.49 -9.85
N LEU A 276 -6.02 -18.38 -9.31
CA LEU A 276 -5.57 -18.26 -7.93
C LEU A 276 -6.76 -18.03 -6.99
N ARG A 277 -7.37 -19.14 -6.51
CA ARG A 277 -8.56 -19.08 -5.64
C ARG A 277 -8.31 -18.30 -4.35
N SER A 278 -7.16 -18.51 -3.70
CA SER A 278 -6.82 -17.80 -2.46
C SER A 278 -6.76 -16.29 -2.69
N SER A 279 -6.02 -15.89 -3.73
CA SER A 279 -5.84 -14.50 -4.12
C SER A 279 -7.16 -13.83 -4.52
N LEU A 280 -8.09 -14.54 -5.16
CA LEU A 280 -9.43 -13.98 -5.40
C LEU A 280 -10.16 -13.69 -4.07
N GLY A 281 -10.10 -14.61 -3.10
CA GLY A 281 -10.66 -14.38 -1.77
C GLY A 281 -10.02 -13.17 -1.08
N PHE A 282 -8.68 -13.10 -1.09
CA PHE A 282 -7.94 -11.99 -0.50
C PHE A 282 -8.20 -10.65 -1.20
N TYR A 283 -8.33 -10.64 -2.53
CA TYR A 283 -8.70 -9.44 -3.29
C TYR A 283 -10.00 -8.85 -2.74
N ILE A 284 -11.05 -9.67 -2.60
CA ILE A 284 -12.34 -9.25 -2.02
C ILE A 284 -12.18 -8.81 -0.56
N SER A 285 -11.36 -9.52 0.22
CA SER A 285 -11.11 -9.17 1.62
C SER A 285 -10.46 -7.81 1.81
N PHE A 286 -9.57 -7.43 0.89
CA PHE A 286 -8.81 -6.19 0.99
C PHE A 286 -9.51 -5.01 0.30
N MET A 287 -10.62 -5.24 -0.42
CA MET A 287 -11.39 -4.16 -1.04
C MET A 287 -11.91 -3.19 0.01
N ARG A 288 -11.54 -1.91 -0.12
CA ARG A 288 -12.04 -0.82 0.73
C ARG A 288 -13.51 -0.49 0.44
N PRO A 289 -14.24 0.14 1.39
CA PRO A 289 -15.63 0.56 1.18
C PRO A 289 -15.84 1.36 -0.10
N PHE A 290 -14.96 2.32 -0.39
CA PHE A 290 -15.06 3.16 -1.59
C PHE A 290 -14.91 2.32 -2.87
N MET A 291 -13.91 1.43 -2.90
CA MET A 291 -13.67 0.54 -4.03
C MET A 291 -14.89 -0.36 -4.29
N ARG A 292 -15.53 -0.88 -3.24
CA ARG A 292 -16.76 -1.70 -3.36
C ARG A 292 -17.95 -0.91 -3.89
N SER A 293 -18.04 0.39 -3.61
CA SER A 293 -19.11 1.23 -4.15
C SER A 293 -18.94 1.50 -5.65
N ILE A 294 -17.70 1.63 -6.12
CA ILE A 294 -17.41 1.78 -7.55
C ILE A 294 -17.55 0.43 -8.26
N PHE A 295 -16.99 -0.64 -7.69
CA PHE A 295 -16.94 -1.97 -8.32
C PHE A 295 -17.70 -3.04 -7.51
N PRO A 296 -19.03 -2.94 -7.34
CA PRO A 296 -19.82 -3.92 -6.59
C PRO A 296 -19.96 -5.27 -7.32
N GLU A 297 -19.85 -5.29 -8.65
CA GLU A 297 -20.08 -6.49 -9.47
C GLU A 297 -19.14 -7.66 -9.11
N ILE A 298 -17.92 -7.35 -8.65
CA ILE A 298 -16.97 -8.38 -8.24
C ILE A 298 -17.41 -9.15 -7.00
N LEU A 299 -18.19 -8.52 -6.11
CA LEU A 299 -18.76 -9.18 -4.94
C LEU A 299 -19.81 -10.22 -5.36
N ASP A 300 -20.63 -9.89 -6.36
CA ASP A 300 -21.65 -10.79 -6.91
C ASP A 300 -21.00 -11.95 -7.66
N ALA A 301 -19.99 -11.65 -8.48
CA ALA A 301 -19.20 -12.64 -9.18
C ALA A 301 -18.48 -13.57 -8.19
N PHE A 302 -17.88 -13.05 -7.12
CA PHE A 302 -17.24 -13.87 -6.10
C PHE A 302 -18.23 -14.78 -5.37
N ARG A 303 -19.42 -14.27 -5.01
CA ARG A 303 -20.47 -15.08 -4.38
C ARG A 303 -20.87 -16.27 -5.26
N ALA A 304 -21.10 -16.03 -6.56
CA ALA A 304 -21.42 -17.09 -7.51
C ALA A 304 -20.22 -18.02 -7.79
N PHE A 305 -19.01 -17.47 -7.82
CA PHE A 305 -17.77 -18.22 -8.04
C PHE A 305 -17.54 -19.27 -6.95
N ARG A 306 -17.78 -18.94 -5.67
CA ARG A 306 -17.62 -19.91 -4.56
C ARG A 306 -18.47 -21.18 -4.73
N GLU A 307 -19.58 -21.10 -5.45
CA GLU A 307 -20.47 -22.24 -5.70
C GLU A 307 -20.15 -22.98 -6.99
N LYS A 308 -19.73 -22.25 -8.02
CA LYS A 308 -19.63 -22.77 -9.40
C LYS A 308 -18.20 -22.98 -9.90
N ASP A 309 -17.21 -22.39 -9.22
CA ASP A 309 -15.80 -22.37 -9.62
C ASP A 309 -15.59 -21.89 -11.07
N ASP A 310 -16.42 -20.95 -11.51
CA ASP A 310 -16.47 -20.46 -12.89
C ASP A 310 -15.76 -19.10 -13.03
N TRP A 311 -14.51 -19.16 -13.52
CA TRP A 311 -13.67 -17.99 -13.77
C TRP A 311 -14.23 -17.03 -14.82
N THR A 312 -15.17 -17.47 -15.66
CA THR A 312 -15.82 -16.60 -16.66
C THR A 312 -16.61 -15.50 -15.97
N LEU A 313 -17.28 -15.81 -14.85
CA LEU A 313 -18.04 -14.82 -14.06
C LEU A 313 -17.13 -13.73 -13.48
N VAL A 314 -15.93 -14.12 -13.04
CA VAL A 314 -14.95 -13.19 -12.47
C VAL A 314 -14.32 -12.33 -13.57
N GLU A 315 -14.06 -12.90 -14.74
CA GLU A 315 -13.53 -12.19 -15.91
C GLU A 315 -14.52 -11.18 -16.49
N GLU A 316 -15.81 -11.55 -16.59
CA GLU A 316 -16.87 -10.62 -16.97
C GLU A 316 -16.96 -9.46 -15.99
N ALA A 317 -16.97 -9.73 -14.69
CA ALA A 317 -16.96 -8.69 -13.66
C ALA A 317 -15.72 -7.80 -13.76
N ARG A 318 -14.51 -8.37 -13.93
CA ARG A 318 -13.27 -7.59 -14.15
C ARG A 318 -13.43 -6.63 -15.33
N GLY A 319 -13.94 -7.12 -16.47
CA GLY A 319 -14.19 -6.31 -17.66
C GLY A 319 -15.14 -5.13 -17.39
N TYR A 320 -16.27 -5.38 -16.71
CA TYR A 320 -17.20 -4.33 -16.32
C TYR A 320 -16.58 -3.31 -15.34
N GLY A 321 -15.85 -3.80 -14.34
CA GLY A 321 -15.13 -2.96 -13.38
C GLY A 321 -14.12 -2.04 -14.06
N HIS A 322 -13.35 -2.58 -15.01
CA HIS A 322 -12.38 -1.81 -15.78
C HIS A 322 -13.02 -0.69 -16.60
N LEU A 323 -14.11 -1.01 -17.33
CA LEU A 323 -14.85 -0.02 -18.12
C LEU A 323 -15.43 1.10 -17.24
N LYS A 324 -15.97 0.74 -16.07
CA LYS A 324 -16.54 1.71 -15.15
C LYS A 324 -15.48 2.60 -14.51
N ALA A 325 -14.34 2.03 -14.09
CA ALA A 325 -13.21 2.81 -13.60
C ALA A 325 -12.69 3.77 -14.67
N HIS A 326 -12.61 3.33 -15.93
CA HIS A 326 -12.22 4.20 -17.05
C HIS A 326 -13.21 5.35 -17.27
N HIS A 327 -14.52 5.10 -17.21
CA HIS A 327 -15.53 6.16 -17.29
C HIS A 327 -15.39 7.17 -16.15
N HIS A 328 -15.16 6.72 -14.92
CA HIS A 328 -14.91 7.61 -13.79
C HIS A 328 -13.62 8.44 -13.96
N ALA A 329 -12.55 7.84 -14.48
CA ALA A 329 -11.30 8.56 -14.78
C ALA A 329 -11.54 9.66 -15.83
N GLN A 330 -12.24 9.33 -16.92
CA GLN A 330 -12.60 10.29 -17.97
C GLN A 330 -13.45 11.43 -17.42
N SER A 331 -14.54 11.15 -16.70
CA SER A 331 -15.39 12.20 -16.12
C SER A 331 -14.64 13.08 -15.12
N LEU A 332 -13.70 12.49 -14.36
CA LEU A 332 -12.87 13.25 -13.42
C LEU A 332 -11.93 14.20 -14.16
N VAL A 333 -11.26 13.73 -15.22
CA VAL A 333 -10.39 14.53 -16.08
C VAL A 333 -11.19 15.64 -16.76
N ASP A 334 -12.34 15.32 -17.37
CA ASP A 334 -13.19 16.29 -18.07
C ASP A 334 -13.61 17.43 -17.14
N ILE A 335 -14.11 17.13 -15.93
CA ILE A 335 -14.51 18.17 -14.96
C ILE A 335 -13.30 18.99 -14.50
N HIS A 336 -12.16 18.35 -14.26
CA HIS A 336 -10.93 19.03 -13.84
C HIS A 336 -10.43 20.00 -14.93
N GLU A 337 -10.43 19.58 -16.19
CA GLU A 337 -9.98 20.41 -17.31
C GLU A 337 -10.96 21.53 -17.63
N ASP A 338 -12.26 21.25 -17.65
CA ASP A 338 -13.32 22.24 -17.89
C ASP A 338 -13.22 23.42 -16.92
N LEU A 339 -12.93 23.14 -15.65
CA LEU A 339 -12.91 24.13 -14.57
C LEU A 339 -11.49 24.53 -14.15
N ARG A 340 -10.46 24.14 -14.92
CA ARG A 340 -9.04 24.48 -14.63
C ARG A 340 -8.82 25.99 -14.47
N HIS A 341 -9.60 26.81 -15.17
CA HIS A 341 -9.52 28.27 -15.13
C HIS A 341 -10.55 28.95 -14.21
N ASP A 342 -11.60 28.24 -13.81
CA ASP A 342 -12.74 28.79 -13.06
C ASP A 342 -12.58 28.62 -11.53
N GLY A 343 -11.61 27.81 -11.09
CA GLY A 343 -11.15 27.71 -9.71
C GLY A 343 -11.31 26.30 -9.12
N ALA A 344 -10.28 25.84 -8.40
CA ALA A 344 -10.21 24.48 -7.85
C ALA A 344 -11.40 24.10 -6.95
N ASP A 345 -11.95 25.05 -6.18
CA ASP A 345 -13.09 24.79 -5.30
C ASP A 345 -14.37 24.45 -6.07
N GLN A 346 -14.64 25.14 -7.18
CA GLN A 346 -15.83 24.85 -8.02
C GLN A 346 -15.71 23.48 -8.69
N ALA A 347 -14.51 23.16 -9.20
CA ALA A 347 -14.22 21.84 -9.74
C ALA A 347 -14.42 20.74 -8.70
N ARG A 348 -13.91 20.97 -7.48
CA ARG A 348 -14.08 20.05 -6.36
C ARG A 348 -15.54 19.82 -6.00
N GLU A 349 -16.34 20.88 -5.86
CA GLU A 349 -17.78 20.76 -5.55
C GLU A 349 -18.53 19.97 -6.63
N ARG A 350 -18.22 20.24 -7.90
CA ARG A 350 -18.82 19.53 -9.04
C ARG A 350 -18.43 18.05 -9.05
N ILE A 351 -17.15 17.73 -8.87
CA ILE A 351 -16.68 16.34 -8.78
C ILE A 351 -17.37 15.61 -7.62
N VAL A 352 -17.44 16.23 -6.45
CA VAL A 352 -18.09 15.63 -5.28
C VAL A 352 -19.55 15.32 -5.58
N SER A 353 -20.31 16.27 -6.14
CA SER A 353 -21.73 16.08 -6.37
C SER A 353 -22.04 15.13 -7.53
N GLU A 354 -21.28 15.19 -8.62
CA GLU A 354 -21.55 14.39 -9.83
C GLU A 354 -20.96 12.99 -9.75
N LEU A 355 -19.79 12.79 -9.11
CA LEU A 355 -19.06 11.52 -9.15
C LEU A 355 -19.04 10.77 -7.80
N ILE A 356 -19.03 11.48 -6.66
CA ILE A 356 -18.82 10.85 -5.34
C ILE A 356 -20.13 10.68 -4.56
N GLU A 357 -20.98 11.70 -4.50
CA GLU A 357 -22.30 11.64 -3.85
C GLU A 357 -23.16 10.46 -4.34
N PRO A 358 -23.25 10.18 -5.66
CA PRO A 358 -24.07 9.07 -6.16
C PRO A 358 -23.61 7.69 -5.69
N LEU A 359 -22.36 7.55 -5.27
CA LEU A 359 -21.80 6.29 -4.75
C LEU A 359 -22.22 6.02 -3.31
N GLY A 360 -22.84 6.99 -2.62
CA GLY A 360 -23.33 6.83 -1.25
C GLY A 360 -22.23 6.72 -0.18
N VAL A 361 -20.98 7.05 -0.52
CA VAL A 361 -19.81 6.86 0.35
C VAL A 361 -19.46 8.07 1.22
N LEU A 362 -20.13 9.22 1.07
CA LEU A 362 -19.78 10.41 1.84
C LEU A 362 -20.10 10.30 3.34
N GLY A 363 -21.06 9.45 3.72
CA GLY A 363 -21.30 9.10 5.11
C GLY A 363 -20.10 8.39 5.74
N SER A 364 -19.40 7.53 4.98
CA SER A 364 -18.16 6.87 5.38
C SER A 364 -16.92 7.77 5.24
N LEU A 365 -16.90 8.74 4.32
CA LEU A 365 -15.78 9.68 4.16
C LEU A 365 -15.74 10.79 5.22
N LYS A 366 -16.83 10.98 6.00
CA LYS A 366 -16.86 11.91 7.15
C LYS A 366 -16.01 11.41 8.33
N ASN A 367 -15.71 10.12 8.36
CA ASN A 367 -14.66 9.55 9.19
C ASN A 367 -13.45 9.38 8.27
N LEU A 368 -12.66 10.43 8.07
CA LEU A 368 -11.35 10.30 7.41
C LEU A 368 -10.46 9.26 8.13
N ASP A 369 -10.81 8.91 9.38
CA ASP A 369 -10.28 7.81 10.17
C ASP A 369 -10.21 6.47 9.42
N ASP A 370 -11.20 6.11 8.58
CA ASP A 370 -11.27 4.80 7.90
C ASP A 370 -10.31 4.67 6.69
N PHE A 371 -9.71 5.78 6.22
CA PHE A 371 -8.80 5.76 5.07
C PHE A 371 -7.32 5.84 5.46
N ASP A 372 -7.01 6.41 6.63
CA ASP A 372 -5.65 6.47 7.17
C ASP A 372 -5.19 5.14 7.81
N GLU A 373 -6.14 4.25 8.12
CA GLU A 373 -5.90 2.98 8.82
C GLU A 373 -5.29 1.88 7.94
N GLU A 374 -5.33 1.96 6.60
CA GLU A 374 -5.05 0.77 5.76
C GLU A 374 -4.35 1.02 4.42
N ASP A 375 -3.46 2.01 4.32
CA ASP A 375 -2.40 2.01 3.27
C ASP A 375 -1.10 1.36 3.77
#